data_AF-A0A931ZHQ5-F1
#
_entry.id   AF-A0A931ZHQ5-F1
#
_cell.length_a   1.000
_cell.length_b   1.000
_cell.length_c   1.000
_cell.angle_alpha   90.00
_cell.angle_beta   90.00
_cell.angle_gamma   90.00
#
_symmetry.space_group_name_H-M   'P 1'
#
loop_
_entity.id
_entity.type
_entity.pdbx_description
1 polymer ?
#
loop_
_entity_poly.entity_id
_entity_poly.type
_entity_poly.pdbx_seq_one_letter_code
_entity_poly.pdbx_strand_id
1 'polypeptide(L)'
;MISRRSQVDEKRKARRAFLLIISSIMLFLLLVFVGVGSIAKLAIFVGDFREPAQSVSNDKTPPGPPRMNNWDSLPKYTKVDQLDVSGFAEAESKIKIYNNDSATGEASVGDNSQFSTRIILSKGENYVYATATDASGNEGDRSVAGITRYDPDPPVVEIESPQDNEQVYEKNLTIKGKTEIGAGIAIGDRIGIVSDDGSFTIKYTLNEGSNPITLTSVDQAGNQAEKSITVVFTP
;
A
#
# COMPACT_ATOMS: atom_id res chain seq x y z
N MET A 1 97.83 -11.65 46.19
CA MET A 1 97.29 -10.36 45.69
C MET A 1 96.39 -10.65 44.49
N ILE A 2 95.07 -10.50 44.64
CA ILE A 2 94.14 -10.72 43.52
C ILE A 2 94.20 -9.49 42.61
N SER A 3 94.55 -9.70 41.33
CA SER A 3 94.83 -8.65 40.35
C SER A 3 93.56 -7.87 39.94
N ARG A 4 93.66 -6.54 39.95
CA ARG A 4 92.58 -5.59 39.62
C ARG A 4 91.96 -5.80 38.22
N ARG A 5 92.71 -6.41 37.29
CA ARG A 5 92.22 -6.79 35.94
C ARG A 5 91.25 -7.98 35.97
N SER A 6 91.51 -9.00 36.80
CA SER A 6 90.65 -10.18 36.93
C SER A 6 89.26 -9.82 37.49
N GLN A 7 89.21 -8.92 38.48
CA GLN A 7 87.93 -8.43 39.04
C GLN A 7 87.10 -7.62 38.05
N VAL A 8 87.73 -6.96 37.07
CA VAL A 8 87.02 -6.19 36.03
C VAL A 8 86.43 -7.13 34.97
N ASP A 9 87.17 -8.16 34.56
CA ASP A 9 86.68 -9.16 33.59
C ASP A 9 85.59 -10.05 34.18
N GLU A 10 85.71 -10.41 35.46
CA GLU A 10 84.68 -11.15 36.19
C GLU A 10 83.40 -10.32 36.32
N LYS A 11 83.49 -9.03 36.66
CA LYS A 11 82.33 -8.11 36.65
C LYS A 11 81.70 -7.94 35.27
N ARG A 12 82.49 -7.91 34.19
CA ARG A 12 81.98 -7.82 32.82
C ARG A 12 81.27 -9.11 32.39
N LYS A 13 81.83 -10.27 32.72
CA LYS A 13 81.20 -11.58 32.46
C LYS A 13 79.91 -11.75 33.27
N ALA A 14 79.92 -11.37 34.55
CA ALA A 14 78.74 -11.38 35.40
C ALA A 14 77.64 -10.44 34.88
N ARG A 15 77.98 -9.23 34.44
CA ARG A 15 77.01 -8.31 33.81
C ARG A 15 76.41 -8.86 32.52
N ARG A 16 77.23 -9.48 31.66
CA ARG A 16 76.73 -10.12 30.43
C ARG A 16 75.81 -11.31 30.72
N ALA A 17 76.19 -12.17 31.67
CA ALA A 17 75.35 -13.29 32.10
C ALA A 17 74.02 -12.80 32.70
N PHE A 18 74.08 -11.76 33.54
CA PHE A 18 72.88 -11.14 34.12
C PHE A 18 71.95 -10.55 33.04
N LEU A 19 72.50 -9.85 32.04
CA LEU A 19 71.71 -9.32 30.92
C LEU A 19 71.05 -10.42 30.09
N LEU A 20 71.74 -11.55 29.85
CA LEU A 20 71.17 -12.67 29.12
C LEU A 20 70.05 -13.35 29.90
N ILE A 21 70.20 -13.52 31.21
CA ILE A 21 69.16 -14.09 32.08
C ILE A 21 67.93 -13.19 32.09
N ILE A 22 68.11 -11.87 32.26
CA ILE A 22 66.99 -10.92 32.21
C ILE A 22 66.30 -10.93 30.84
N SER A 23 67.07 -10.93 29.75
CA SER A 23 66.53 -11.00 28.39
C SER A 23 65.70 -12.27 28.17
N SER A 24 66.19 -13.42 28.64
CA SER A 24 65.48 -14.69 28.53
C SER A 24 64.19 -14.70 29.36
N ILE A 25 64.21 -14.15 30.58
CA ILE A 25 63.01 -14.03 31.42
C ILE A 25 62.01 -13.08 30.78
N MET A 26 62.46 -11.96 30.22
CA MET A 26 61.57 -10.99 29.57
C MET A 26 60.93 -11.57 28.30
N LEU A 27 61.69 -12.32 27.50
CA LEU A 27 61.16 -13.02 26.32
C LEU A 27 60.16 -14.11 26.70
N PHE A 28 60.44 -14.86 27.77
CA PHE A 28 59.53 -15.87 28.30
C PHE A 28 58.22 -15.24 28.79
N LEU A 29 58.30 -14.15 29.55
CA LEU A 29 57.13 -13.40 30.00
C LEU A 29 56.34 -12.82 28.81
N LEU A 30 57.01 -12.32 27.77
CA LEU A 30 56.35 -11.84 26.56
C LEU A 30 55.60 -12.97 25.84
N LEU A 31 56.19 -14.16 25.73
CA LEU A 31 55.52 -15.33 25.14
C LEU A 31 54.33 -15.81 25.96
N VAL A 32 54.42 -15.80 27.29
CA VAL A 32 53.31 -16.23 28.17
C VAL A 32 52.18 -15.20 28.17
N PHE A 33 52.49 -13.91 28.33
CA PHE A 33 51.47 -12.85 28.44
C PHE A 33 50.87 -12.47 27.09
N VAL A 34 51.65 -12.44 26.01
CA VAL A 34 51.15 -12.07 24.67
C VAL A 34 50.71 -13.30 23.88
N GLY A 35 51.48 -14.40 23.93
CA GLY A 35 51.25 -15.56 23.06
C GLY A 35 49.95 -16.32 23.37
N VAL A 36 49.70 -16.66 24.64
CA VAL A 36 48.53 -17.46 25.03
C VAL A 36 47.22 -16.71 24.76
N GLY A 37 47.16 -15.42 25.12
CA GLY A 37 45.99 -14.58 24.86
C GLY A 37 45.74 -14.33 23.37
N SER A 38 46.79 -14.28 22.56
CA SER A 38 46.67 -14.08 21.10
C SER A 38 46.20 -15.35 20.38
N ILE A 39 46.59 -16.53 20.84
CA ILE A 39 46.10 -17.82 20.28
C ILE A 39 44.60 -17.98 20.54
N ALA A 40 44.11 -17.63 21.73
CA ALA A 40 42.68 -17.67 22.03
C ALA A 40 41.88 -16.69 21.14
N LYS A 41 42.40 -15.49 20.89
CA LYS A 41 41.78 -14.52 19.96
C LYS A 41 41.77 -15.03 18.52
N LEU A 42 42.83 -15.70 18.08
CA LEU A 42 42.88 -16.31 16.75
C LEU A 42 41.88 -17.48 16.61
N ALA A 43 41.73 -18.31 17.64
CA ALA A 43 40.76 -19.40 17.65
C ALA A 43 39.31 -18.90 17.59
N ILE A 44 38.98 -17.82 18.31
CA ILE A 44 37.67 -17.16 18.25
C ILE A 44 37.46 -16.52 16.87
N PHE A 45 38.47 -15.82 16.33
CA PHE A 45 38.43 -15.23 14.99
C PHE A 45 38.20 -16.28 13.90
N VAL A 46 38.90 -17.42 13.94
CA VAL A 46 38.68 -18.54 12.99
C VAL A 46 37.32 -19.22 13.22
N GLY A 47 36.78 -19.18 14.44
CA GLY A 47 35.42 -19.62 14.76
C GLY A 47 34.33 -18.75 14.13
N ASP A 48 34.51 -17.43 14.10
CA ASP A 48 33.58 -16.48 13.45
C ASP A 48 33.55 -16.61 11.92
N PHE A 49 34.62 -17.15 11.30
CA PHE A 49 34.60 -17.51 9.86
C PHE A 49 33.79 -18.77 9.54
N ARG A 50 33.24 -19.43 10.56
CA ARG A 50 32.39 -20.59 10.42
C ARG A 50 30.94 -20.27 10.77
N GLU A 51 30.45 -19.11 10.32
CA GLU A 51 29.03 -19.01 10.02
C GLU A 51 28.71 -20.07 8.95
N PRO A 52 27.69 -20.93 9.12
CA PRO A 52 27.20 -21.71 8.01
C PRO A 52 26.83 -20.69 6.93
N ALA A 53 27.46 -20.77 5.77
CA ALA A 53 27.07 -19.96 4.62
C ALA A 53 25.55 -20.13 4.47
N GLN A 54 24.79 -19.09 4.78
CA GLN A 54 23.39 -19.04 4.37
C GLN A 54 23.43 -19.24 2.87
N SER A 55 22.84 -20.33 2.39
CA SER A 55 22.73 -20.60 0.98
C SER A 55 21.89 -19.49 0.37
N VAL A 56 22.55 -18.44 -0.10
CA VAL A 56 21.93 -17.44 -0.97
C VAL A 56 21.53 -18.23 -2.20
N SER A 57 20.23 -18.50 -2.32
CA SER A 57 19.65 -19.06 -3.52
C SER A 57 20.11 -18.18 -4.68
N ASN A 58 20.86 -18.75 -5.61
CA ASN A 58 21.31 -18.05 -6.82
C ASN A 58 20.22 -18.07 -7.90
N ASP A 59 18.96 -18.20 -7.48
CA ASP A 59 17.83 -18.19 -8.37
C ASP A 59 17.69 -16.82 -9.02
N LYS A 60 17.56 -16.83 -10.33
CA LYS A 60 17.39 -15.65 -11.19
C LYS A 60 16.10 -15.73 -12.00
N THR A 61 15.27 -16.74 -11.74
CA THR A 61 14.04 -16.98 -12.46
C THR A 61 12.95 -16.18 -11.77
N PRO A 62 12.35 -15.18 -12.43
CA PRO A 62 11.24 -14.48 -11.84
C PRO A 62 10.01 -15.39 -11.69
N PRO A 63 9.16 -15.14 -10.68
CA PRO A 63 7.88 -15.80 -10.57
C PRO A 63 6.96 -15.40 -11.73
N GLY A 64 5.94 -16.22 -11.99
CA GLY A 64 4.88 -15.85 -12.94
C GLY A 64 4.02 -14.68 -12.45
N PRO A 65 3.27 -14.01 -13.36
CA PRO A 65 2.40 -12.91 -12.97
C PRO A 65 1.29 -13.37 -12.01
N PRO A 66 0.92 -12.57 -11.00
CA PRO A 66 -0.21 -12.87 -10.13
C PRO A 66 -1.52 -13.03 -10.90
N ARG A 67 -2.35 -13.98 -10.48
CA ARG A 67 -3.71 -14.18 -11.01
C ARG A 67 -4.71 -13.58 -10.04
N MET A 68 -5.39 -12.51 -10.45
CA MET A 68 -6.35 -11.80 -9.62
C MET A 68 -7.73 -12.44 -9.74
N ASN A 69 -8.39 -12.75 -8.61
CA ASN A 69 -9.71 -13.38 -8.60
C ASN A 69 -10.84 -12.40 -8.89
N ASN A 70 -10.65 -11.12 -8.56
CA ASN A 70 -11.73 -10.15 -8.51
C ASN A 70 -11.54 -8.93 -9.42
N TRP A 71 -10.60 -8.99 -10.37
CA TRP A 71 -10.37 -7.90 -11.34
C TRP A 71 -11.54 -7.73 -12.29
N ASP A 72 -12.08 -8.82 -12.81
CA ASP A 72 -13.24 -8.82 -13.69
C ASP A 72 -14.55 -8.46 -12.97
N SER A 73 -14.55 -8.51 -11.63
CA SER A 73 -15.69 -8.19 -10.78
C SER A 73 -15.53 -6.88 -10.03
N LEU A 74 -14.52 -6.05 -10.35
CA LEU A 74 -14.43 -4.72 -9.77
C LEU A 74 -15.67 -3.91 -10.17
N PRO A 75 -16.23 -3.10 -9.25
CA PRO A 75 -17.32 -2.21 -9.61
C PRO A 75 -16.80 -1.20 -10.64
N LYS A 76 -17.58 -0.96 -11.70
CA LYS A 76 -17.22 0.03 -12.71
C LYS A 76 -17.08 1.43 -12.10
N TYR A 77 -17.95 1.75 -11.14
CA TYR A 77 -17.93 2.98 -10.34
C TYR A 77 -18.08 2.62 -8.86
N THR A 78 -17.38 3.34 -7.99
CA THR A 78 -17.47 3.15 -6.54
C THR A 78 -17.34 4.49 -5.84
N LYS A 79 -18.04 4.65 -4.72
CA LYS A 79 -17.85 5.76 -3.78
C LYS A 79 -16.94 5.43 -2.61
N VAL A 80 -16.45 4.19 -2.55
CA VAL A 80 -15.50 3.72 -1.53
C VAL A 80 -14.10 3.77 -2.12
N ASP A 81 -13.18 4.41 -1.42
CA ASP A 81 -11.79 4.61 -1.81
C ASP A 81 -10.91 3.38 -1.57
N GLN A 82 -11.46 2.33 -0.96
CA GLN A 82 -10.75 1.11 -0.62
C GLN A 82 -11.50 -0.12 -1.12
N LEU A 83 -10.76 -1.04 -1.75
CA LEU A 83 -11.29 -2.32 -2.21
C LEU A 83 -10.42 -3.46 -1.68
N ASP A 84 -11.07 -4.52 -1.21
CA ASP A 84 -10.38 -5.76 -0.86
C ASP A 84 -10.17 -6.59 -2.13
N VAL A 85 -8.96 -7.13 -2.27
CA VAL A 85 -8.49 -7.82 -3.47
C VAL A 85 -7.83 -9.12 -3.10
N SER A 86 -7.97 -10.13 -3.97
CA SER A 86 -7.41 -11.45 -3.72
C SER A 86 -6.97 -12.11 -5.01
N GLY A 87 -6.10 -13.09 -4.87
CA GLY A 87 -5.57 -13.81 -6.02
C GLY A 87 -4.68 -14.97 -5.63
N PHE A 88 -4.02 -15.49 -6.65
CA PHE A 88 -3.04 -16.56 -6.55
C PHE A 88 -1.70 -16.13 -7.13
N ALA A 89 -0.63 -16.60 -6.51
CA ALA A 89 0.74 -16.39 -6.97
C ALA A 89 1.63 -17.49 -6.41
N GLU A 90 2.92 -17.47 -6.75
CA GLU A 90 3.90 -18.40 -6.22
C GLU A 90 3.95 -18.34 -4.69
N ALA A 91 3.96 -19.50 -4.03
CA ALA A 91 3.99 -19.58 -2.57
C ALA A 91 5.24 -18.90 -2.01
N GLU A 92 5.14 -18.32 -0.80
CA GLU A 92 6.22 -17.59 -0.12
C GLU A 92 6.72 -16.32 -0.84
N SER A 93 6.14 -15.96 -2.00
CA SER A 93 6.43 -14.70 -2.67
C SER A 93 5.73 -13.50 -2.00
N LYS A 94 6.17 -12.30 -2.35
CA LYS A 94 5.54 -11.03 -1.95
C LYS A 94 4.82 -10.41 -3.14
N ILE A 95 3.58 -10.01 -2.93
CA ILE A 95 2.78 -9.28 -3.92
C ILE A 95 2.87 -7.80 -3.64
N LYS A 96 3.08 -7.01 -4.69
CA LYS A 96 2.89 -5.57 -4.69
C LYS A 96 1.82 -5.21 -5.69
N ILE A 97 0.88 -4.38 -5.26
CA ILE A 97 -0.24 -3.91 -6.09
C ILE A 97 -0.07 -2.42 -6.32
N TYR A 98 -0.27 -2.05 -7.57
CA TYR A 98 -0.14 -0.69 -8.06
C TYR A 98 -1.51 -0.19 -8.52
N ASN A 99 -1.73 1.11 -8.33
CA ASN A 99 -2.82 1.87 -8.90
C ASN A 99 -2.20 3.06 -9.63
N ASN A 100 -2.40 3.17 -10.95
CA ASN A 100 -1.82 4.23 -11.77
C ASN A 100 -0.30 4.36 -11.54
N ASP A 101 0.40 3.22 -11.55
CA ASP A 101 1.85 3.07 -11.29
C ASP A 101 2.34 3.45 -9.89
N SER A 102 1.44 3.82 -8.97
CA SER A 102 1.76 4.06 -7.56
C SER A 102 1.42 2.83 -6.72
N ALA A 103 2.35 2.39 -5.86
CA ALA A 103 2.10 1.27 -4.96
C ALA A 103 0.95 1.60 -3.99
N THR A 104 -0.01 0.70 -3.87
CA THR A 104 -1.27 0.91 -3.11
C THR A 104 -1.60 -0.25 -2.17
N GLY A 105 -0.98 -1.42 -2.37
CA GLY A 105 -1.17 -2.58 -1.50
C GLY A 105 -0.01 -3.54 -1.58
N GLU A 106 0.20 -4.32 -0.52
CA GLU A 106 1.19 -5.39 -0.45
C GLU A 106 0.59 -6.61 0.26
N ALA A 107 1.07 -7.80 -0.07
CA ALA A 107 0.66 -9.04 0.59
C ALA A 107 1.80 -10.07 0.56
N SER A 108 1.83 -10.98 1.53
CA SER A 108 2.59 -12.23 1.40
C SER A 108 1.68 -13.34 0.88
N VAL A 109 2.23 -14.22 0.04
CA VAL A 109 1.50 -15.39 -0.47
C VAL A 109 1.69 -16.55 0.49
N GLY A 110 0.57 -17.13 0.96
CA GLY A 110 0.62 -18.29 1.84
C GLY A 110 0.98 -19.59 1.11
N ASP A 111 1.22 -20.65 1.88
CA ASP A 111 1.58 -21.98 1.37
C ASP A 111 0.52 -22.59 0.42
N ASN A 112 -0.72 -22.13 0.52
CA ASN A 112 -1.83 -22.50 -0.36
C ASN A 112 -1.86 -21.67 -1.67
N SER A 113 -0.79 -20.92 -1.96
CA SER A 113 -0.64 -20.03 -3.11
C SER A 113 -1.67 -18.91 -3.20
N GLN A 114 -2.33 -18.55 -2.10
CA GLN A 114 -3.33 -17.48 -2.04
C GLN A 114 -2.82 -16.25 -1.32
N PHE A 115 -3.34 -15.10 -1.73
CA PHE A 115 -3.16 -13.85 -1.01
C PHE A 115 -4.45 -13.03 -1.04
N SER A 116 -4.56 -12.14 -0.06
CA SER A 116 -5.56 -11.07 -0.04
C SER A 116 -4.94 -9.83 0.57
N THR A 117 -5.31 -8.67 0.05
CA THR A 117 -4.92 -7.37 0.62
C THR A 117 -5.96 -6.32 0.26
N ARG A 118 -5.74 -5.10 0.72
CA ARG A 118 -6.56 -3.95 0.38
C ARG A 118 -5.78 -3.01 -0.52
N ILE A 119 -6.48 -2.41 -1.47
CA ILE A 119 -5.95 -1.35 -2.32
C ILE A 119 -6.68 -0.03 -2.01
N ILE A 120 -5.97 1.07 -2.20
CA ILE A 120 -6.48 2.44 -2.12
C ILE A 120 -6.62 2.99 -3.55
N LEU A 121 -7.78 3.55 -3.84
CA LEU A 121 -8.13 4.18 -5.09
C LEU A 121 -7.83 5.68 -5.03
N SER A 122 -7.40 6.23 -6.16
CA SER A 122 -7.31 7.66 -6.40
C SER A 122 -8.62 8.12 -7.03
N LYS A 123 -9.02 9.36 -6.76
CA LYS A 123 -10.22 9.94 -7.37
C LYS A 123 -10.13 9.87 -8.90
N GLY A 124 -11.23 9.49 -9.54
CA GLY A 124 -11.29 9.28 -10.98
C GLY A 124 -10.97 7.84 -11.37
N GLU A 125 -10.34 7.67 -12.54
CA GLU A 125 -10.05 6.36 -13.13
C GLU A 125 -8.84 5.69 -12.46
N ASN A 126 -8.95 4.41 -12.15
CA ASN A 126 -7.95 3.62 -11.48
C ASN A 126 -7.62 2.38 -12.32
N TYR A 127 -6.36 2.26 -12.71
CA TYR A 127 -5.79 1.10 -13.39
C TYR A 127 -4.96 0.31 -12.39
N VAL A 128 -5.48 -0.85 -11.95
CA VAL A 128 -4.88 -1.63 -10.87
C VAL A 128 -4.25 -2.92 -11.38
N TYR A 129 -3.00 -3.19 -11.02
CA TYR A 129 -2.28 -4.40 -11.40
C TYR A 129 -1.32 -4.84 -10.30
N ALA A 130 -0.91 -6.11 -10.31
CA ALA A 130 -0.02 -6.69 -9.32
C ALA A 130 1.26 -7.27 -9.93
N THR A 131 2.36 -7.26 -9.18
CA THR A 131 3.58 -8.03 -9.45
C THR A 131 3.89 -8.95 -8.26
N ALA A 132 4.64 -10.01 -8.51
CA ALA A 132 5.17 -10.90 -7.47
C ALA A 132 6.69 -10.79 -7.41
N THR A 133 7.25 -10.83 -6.21
CA THR A 133 8.69 -10.94 -5.95
C THR A 133 8.96 -12.22 -5.17
N ASP A 134 9.79 -13.11 -5.69
CA ASP A 134 10.15 -14.36 -5.01
C ASP A 134 11.04 -14.11 -3.77
N ALA A 135 11.37 -15.18 -3.03
CA ALA A 135 12.24 -15.11 -1.86
C ALA A 135 13.70 -14.70 -2.19
N SER A 136 14.13 -14.87 -3.43
CA SER A 136 15.46 -14.50 -3.94
C SER A 136 15.52 -13.05 -4.43
N GLY A 137 14.38 -12.35 -4.47
CA GLY A 137 14.25 -10.96 -4.90
C GLY A 137 13.99 -10.75 -6.39
N ASN A 138 13.70 -11.80 -7.16
CA ASN A 138 13.34 -11.67 -8.56
C ASN A 138 11.88 -11.21 -8.69
N GLU A 139 11.66 -10.13 -9.43
CA GLU A 139 10.31 -9.59 -9.70
C GLU A 139 9.78 -10.10 -11.04
N GLY A 140 8.57 -10.64 -11.02
CA GLY A 140 7.85 -11.15 -12.18
C GLY A 140 7.08 -10.10 -12.97
N ASP A 141 6.45 -10.56 -14.05
CA ASP A 141 5.61 -9.72 -14.91
C ASP A 141 4.33 -9.21 -14.19
N ARG A 142 3.71 -8.18 -14.77
CA ARG A 142 2.44 -7.63 -14.30
C ARG A 142 1.28 -8.59 -14.54
N SER A 143 0.34 -8.63 -13.61
CA SER A 143 -0.98 -9.22 -13.84
C SER A 143 -1.74 -8.48 -14.94
N VAL A 144 -2.85 -9.06 -15.40
CA VAL A 144 -3.89 -8.29 -16.11
C VAL A 144 -4.33 -7.13 -15.21
N ALA A 145 -4.68 -6.00 -15.82
CA ALA A 145 -5.15 -4.83 -15.09
C ALA A 145 -6.67 -4.87 -14.86
N GLY A 146 -7.09 -4.49 -13.66
CA GLY A 146 -8.48 -4.19 -13.33
C GLY A 146 -8.73 -2.69 -13.50
N ILE A 147 -9.96 -2.32 -13.85
CA ILE A 147 -10.34 -0.92 -14.07
C ILE A 147 -11.56 -0.60 -13.21
N THR A 148 -11.49 0.51 -12.48
CA THR A 148 -12.60 1.02 -11.67
C THR A 148 -12.51 2.55 -11.59
N ARG A 149 -13.65 3.24 -11.45
CA ARG A 149 -13.68 4.69 -11.24
C ARG A 149 -14.13 4.99 -9.81
N TYR A 150 -13.27 5.62 -9.03
CA TYR A 150 -13.64 6.12 -7.70
C TYR A 150 -14.20 7.53 -7.81
N ASP A 151 -15.44 7.70 -7.38
CA ASP A 151 -16.13 8.99 -7.33
C ASP A 151 -16.79 9.18 -5.96
N PRO A 152 -16.27 10.06 -5.08
CA PRO A 152 -16.87 10.34 -3.78
C PRO A 152 -17.87 11.50 -3.79
N ASP A 153 -18.01 12.22 -4.90
CA ASP A 153 -18.78 13.45 -4.93
C ASP A 153 -20.26 13.14 -5.19
N PRO A 154 -21.21 13.68 -4.39
CA PRO A 154 -22.62 13.60 -4.71
C PRO A 154 -23.00 14.34 -6.01
N PRO A 155 -24.02 13.85 -6.74
CA PRO A 155 -24.50 14.53 -7.93
C PRO A 155 -25.08 15.91 -7.60
N VAL A 156 -24.91 16.87 -8.51
CA VAL A 156 -25.58 18.18 -8.39
C VAL A 156 -27.04 18.06 -8.81
N VAL A 157 -27.95 18.79 -8.15
CA VAL A 157 -29.37 18.87 -8.51
C VAL A 157 -29.81 20.33 -8.56
N GLU A 158 -30.29 20.76 -9.72
CA GLU A 158 -30.86 22.07 -9.97
C GLU A 158 -32.30 21.91 -10.46
N ILE A 159 -33.22 22.71 -9.93
CA ILE A 159 -34.62 22.76 -10.36
C ILE A 159 -34.80 24.07 -11.10
N GLU A 160 -35.12 23.99 -12.39
CA GLU A 160 -35.36 25.16 -13.25
C GLU A 160 -36.83 25.60 -13.19
N SER A 161 -37.76 24.64 -13.05
CA SER A 161 -39.19 24.91 -12.91
C SER A 161 -39.88 23.73 -12.20
N PRO A 162 -40.84 23.99 -11.30
CA PRO A 162 -41.24 25.32 -10.82
C PRO A 162 -40.23 25.91 -9.83
N GLN A 163 -40.39 27.19 -9.53
CA GLN A 163 -39.64 27.90 -8.49
C GLN A 163 -40.18 27.53 -7.10
N ASP A 164 -39.35 27.74 -6.07
CA ASP A 164 -39.78 27.48 -4.70
C ASP A 164 -40.91 28.44 -4.28
N ASN A 165 -41.96 27.88 -3.68
CA ASN A 165 -43.22 28.52 -3.33
C ASN A 165 -44.05 29.05 -4.51
N GLU A 166 -43.81 28.56 -5.73
CA GLU A 166 -44.61 28.94 -6.90
C GLU A 166 -46.08 28.53 -6.73
N GLN A 167 -46.98 29.44 -7.09
CA GLN A 167 -48.41 29.14 -7.19
C GLN A 167 -48.73 28.59 -8.57
N VAL A 168 -49.40 27.43 -8.60
CA VAL A 168 -49.80 26.76 -9.83
C VAL A 168 -51.29 26.44 -9.80
N TYR A 169 -51.89 26.40 -10.99
CA TYR A 169 -53.33 26.17 -11.19
C TYR A 169 -53.63 24.82 -11.86
N GLU A 170 -52.59 24.09 -12.29
CA GLU A 170 -52.74 22.75 -12.86
C GLU A 170 -52.37 21.68 -11.82
N LYS A 171 -53.24 20.67 -11.69
CA LYS A 171 -53.00 19.56 -10.75
C LYS A 171 -51.81 18.67 -11.14
N ASN A 172 -51.52 18.55 -12.43
CA ASN A 172 -50.41 17.74 -12.93
C ASN A 172 -49.23 18.64 -13.27
N LEU A 173 -48.28 18.71 -12.36
CA LEU A 173 -47.07 19.50 -12.49
C LEU A 173 -46.01 18.74 -13.29
N THR A 174 -45.29 19.44 -14.17
CA THR A 174 -44.06 18.95 -14.76
C THR A 174 -42.90 19.72 -14.16
N ILE A 175 -42.05 19.02 -13.41
CA ILE A 175 -40.83 19.57 -12.83
C ILE A 175 -39.70 19.33 -13.82
N LYS A 176 -38.90 20.38 -14.08
CA LYS A 176 -37.75 20.38 -14.98
C LYS A 176 -36.53 20.88 -14.25
N GLY A 177 -35.38 20.38 -14.64
CA GLY A 177 -34.12 20.81 -14.05
C GLY A 177 -32.93 20.10 -14.66
N LYS A 178 -31.80 20.16 -13.94
CA LYS A 178 -30.55 19.50 -14.30
C LYS A 178 -30.01 18.67 -13.16
N THR A 179 -29.39 17.55 -13.51
CA THR A 179 -28.56 16.77 -12.61
C THR A 179 -27.27 16.33 -13.29
N GLU A 180 -26.43 15.59 -12.59
CA GLU A 180 -25.21 15.03 -13.16
C GLU A 180 -25.54 14.07 -14.33
N ILE A 181 -24.71 14.09 -15.37
CA ILE A 181 -24.88 13.23 -16.54
C ILE A 181 -24.75 11.76 -16.11
N GLY A 182 -25.76 10.95 -16.43
CA GLY A 182 -25.81 9.54 -16.07
C GLY A 182 -26.32 9.26 -14.66
N ALA A 183 -26.63 10.29 -13.86
CA ALA A 183 -27.36 10.12 -12.60
C ALA A 183 -28.86 9.88 -12.86
N GLY A 184 -29.50 9.14 -11.95
CA GLY A 184 -30.95 9.01 -11.89
C GLY A 184 -31.56 10.09 -11.00
N ILE A 185 -32.80 10.51 -11.30
CA ILE A 185 -33.56 11.47 -10.48
C ILE A 185 -34.92 10.87 -10.10
N ALA A 186 -35.39 11.10 -8.88
CA ALA A 186 -36.68 10.62 -8.41
C ALA A 186 -37.35 11.58 -7.40
N ILE A 187 -38.68 11.44 -7.24
CA ILE A 187 -39.47 12.01 -6.15
C ILE A 187 -40.20 10.85 -5.47
N GLY A 188 -39.70 10.41 -4.31
CA GLY A 188 -40.13 9.13 -3.72
C GLY A 188 -39.96 7.99 -4.72
N ASP A 189 -41.02 7.24 -4.99
CA ASP A 189 -41.00 6.13 -5.95
C ASP A 189 -41.15 6.56 -7.42
N ARG A 190 -41.33 7.85 -7.70
CA ARG A 190 -41.51 8.36 -9.07
C ARG A 190 -40.16 8.65 -9.68
N ILE A 191 -39.77 7.88 -10.70
CA ILE A 191 -38.52 8.10 -11.44
C ILE A 191 -38.74 9.14 -12.54
N GLY A 192 -37.82 10.10 -12.65
CA GLY A 192 -37.78 11.08 -13.73
C GLY A 192 -36.97 10.59 -14.92
N ILE A 193 -37.21 11.19 -16.09
CA ILE A 193 -36.41 10.93 -17.29
C ILE A 193 -35.25 11.91 -17.29
N VAL A 194 -34.02 11.40 -17.35
CA VAL A 194 -32.79 12.20 -17.48
C VAL A 194 -32.23 11.98 -18.88
N SER A 195 -31.95 13.08 -19.58
CA SER A 195 -31.34 13.08 -20.92
C SER A 195 -29.81 13.00 -20.83
N ASP A 196 -29.16 12.74 -21.96
CA ASP A 196 -27.69 12.62 -22.04
C ASP A 196 -26.92 13.91 -21.68
N ASP A 197 -27.61 15.06 -21.66
CA ASP A 197 -27.06 16.35 -21.23
C ASP A 197 -27.32 16.67 -19.74
N GLY A 198 -27.90 15.72 -19.00
CA GLY A 198 -28.26 15.87 -17.59
C GLY A 198 -29.56 16.64 -17.34
N SER A 199 -30.24 17.13 -18.39
CA SER A 199 -31.58 17.71 -18.24
C SER A 199 -32.57 16.63 -17.83
N PHE A 200 -33.48 16.95 -16.92
CA PHE A 200 -34.50 16.01 -16.48
C PHE A 200 -35.90 16.57 -16.54
N THR A 201 -36.87 15.66 -16.66
CA THR A 201 -38.30 15.96 -16.45
C THR A 201 -38.96 14.90 -15.58
N ILE A 202 -39.81 15.34 -14.65
CA ILE A 202 -40.61 14.46 -13.80
C ILE A 202 -42.03 15.00 -13.65
N LYS A 203 -43.03 14.14 -13.83
CA LYS A 203 -44.44 14.47 -13.65
C LYS A 203 -44.86 14.17 -12.22
N TYR A 204 -45.50 15.14 -11.58
CA TYR A 204 -45.96 15.05 -10.20
C TYR A 204 -47.42 15.50 -10.09
N THR A 205 -48.24 14.75 -9.36
CA THR A 205 -49.65 15.10 -9.13
C THR A 205 -49.78 15.79 -7.79
N LEU A 206 -50.24 17.04 -7.80
CA LEU A 206 -50.38 17.88 -6.62
C LEU A 206 -51.67 17.59 -5.86
N ASN A 207 -51.59 17.76 -4.54
CA ASN A 207 -52.74 17.91 -3.66
C ASN A 207 -53.10 19.40 -3.55
N GLU A 208 -54.37 19.72 -3.27
CA GLU A 208 -54.78 21.11 -3.05
C GLU A 208 -54.00 21.73 -1.88
N GLY A 209 -53.57 22.98 -2.05
CA GLY A 209 -52.75 23.70 -1.08
C GLY A 209 -51.25 23.45 -1.24
N SER A 210 -50.53 23.37 -0.11
CA SER A 210 -49.07 23.27 -0.08
C SER A 210 -48.58 21.85 -0.34
N ASN A 211 -47.63 21.71 -1.27
CA ASN A 211 -46.99 20.46 -1.65
C ASN A 211 -45.47 20.57 -1.46
N PRO A 212 -44.92 20.03 -0.36
CA PRO A 212 -43.47 19.86 -0.24
C PRO A 212 -43.04 18.71 -1.17
N ILE A 213 -42.05 18.98 -2.02
CA ILE A 213 -41.53 18.04 -3.01
C ILE A 213 -40.02 17.94 -2.81
N THR A 214 -39.54 16.72 -2.55
CA THR A 214 -38.11 16.42 -2.42
C THR A 214 -37.68 15.55 -3.60
N LEU A 215 -36.72 16.05 -4.37
CA LEU A 215 -36.04 15.31 -5.42
C LEU A 215 -34.80 14.64 -4.82
N THR A 216 -34.58 13.38 -5.15
CA THR A 216 -33.36 12.63 -4.83
C THR A 216 -32.66 12.28 -6.13
N SER A 217 -31.38 12.64 -6.26
CA SER A 217 -30.52 12.23 -7.35
C SER A 217 -29.50 11.20 -6.87
N VAL A 218 -29.21 10.21 -7.71
CA VAL A 218 -28.23 9.15 -7.42
C VAL A 218 -27.32 8.95 -8.63
N ASP A 219 -26.01 9.09 -8.44
CA ASP A 219 -25.01 8.92 -9.50
C ASP A 219 -24.67 7.45 -9.77
N GLN A 220 -23.71 7.21 -10.67
CA GLN A 220 -23.27 5.85 -11.03
C GLN A 220 -22.47 5.15 -9.93
N ALA A 221 -21.82 5.91 -9.05
CA ALA A 221 -21.05 5.41 -7.90
C ALA A 221 -21.95 5.13 -6.66
N GLY A 222 -23.21 5.54 -6.72
CA GLY A 222 -24.20 5.43 -5.65
C GLY A 222 -24.12 6.57 -4.62
N ASN A 223 -23.51 7.72 -4.95
CA ASN A 223 -23.64 8.94 -4.15
C ASN A 223 -25.02 9.55 -4.36
N GLN A 224 -25.53 10.25 -3.34
CA GLN A 224 -26.88 10.78 -3.34
C GLN A 224 -26.90 12.26 -2.97
N ALA A 225 -27.80 13.00 -3.61
CA ALA A 225 -28.11 14.38 -3.26
C ALA A 225 -29.62 14.61 -3.25
N GLU A 226 -30.07 15.51 -2.39
CA GLU A 226 -31.48 15.88 -2.29
C GLU A 226 -31.69 17.37 -2.51
N LYS A 227 -32.80 17.72 -3.15
CA LYS A 227 -33.25 19.10 -3.35
C LYS A 227 -34.75 19.20 -3.11
N SER A 228 -35.15 20.10 -2.23
CA SER A 228 -36.56 20.32 -1.90
C SER A 228 -37.05 21.67 -2.42
N ILE A 229 -38.30 21.68 -2.87
CA ILE A 229 -39.10 22.87 -3.16
C ILE A 229 -40.52 22.67 -2.61
N THR A 230 -41.23 23.76 -2.37
CA THR A 230 -42.66 23.75 -2.05
C THR A 230 -43.43 24.36 -3.21
N VAL A 231 -44.55 23.74 -3.61
CA VAL A 231 -45.45 24.27 -4.65
C VAL A 231 -46.84 24.41 -4.08
N VAL A 232 -47.52 25.52 -4.35
CA VAL A 232 -48.88 25.78 -3.87
C VAL A 232 -49.88 25.62 -5.01
N PHE A 233 -50.71 24.57 -4.94
CA PHE A 233 -51.76 24.31 -5.93
C PHE A 233 -53.08 24.95 -5.49
N THR A 234 -53.60 25.86 -6.31
CA THR A 234 -54.93 26.47 -6.12
C THR A 234 -55.75 26.20 -7.39
N PRO A 235 -56.80 25.36 -7.34
CA PRO A 235 -57.62 24.99 -8.50
C PRO A 235 -58.30 26.17 -9.22
#